data_AF-A0A6M0BRV8-F1
#
_entry.id   AF-A0A6M0BRV8-F1
#
_cell.length_a   1.000
_cell.length_b   1.000
_cell.length_c   1.000
_cell.angle_alpha   90.00
_cell.angle_beta   90.00
_cell.angle_gamma   90.00
#
_symmetry.space_group_name_H-M   'P 1'
#
loop_
_entity.id
_entity.type
_entity.pdbx_description
1 polymer ?
#
loop_
_entity_poly.entity_id
_entity_poly.type
_entity_poly.pdbx_seq_one_letter_code
_entity_poly.pdbx_strand_id
1 'polypeptide(L)'
;GGFNSSNTTHLQEIAIERQLPSYHIDSVNRIISADEIEHKPLHQEVEVARNWLPSGSIVVGVTSGASTPDRVVEDVINKIFELKITAVAV
;
A
#
# COMPACT_ATOMS: atom_id res chain seq x y z
N GLY A 1 0.24 -4.06 7.52
CA GLY A 1 0.76 -4.67 8.76
C GLY A 1 1.31 -3.58 9.67
N GLY A 2 1.38 -3.79 10.99
CA GLY A 2 1.84 -2.74 11.91
C GLY A 2 3.29 -2.28 11.67
N PHE A 3 3.60 -1.02 11.95
CA PHE A 3 4.92 -0.40 11.69
C PHE A 3 6.08 -0.92 12.56
N ASN A 4 5.77 -1.68 13.62
CA ASN A 4 6.75 -2.33 14.49
C ASN A 4 6.97 -3.81 14.15
N SER A 5 6.38 -4.30 13.04
CA SER A 5 6.51 -5.68 12.59
C SER A 5 7.77 -5.84 11.73
N SER A 6 8.80 -6.49 12.26
CA SER A 6 10.04 -6.81 11.52
C SER A 6 9.75 -7.60 10.24
N ASN A 7 8.82 -8.57 10.28
CA ASN A 7 8.42 -9.33 9.10
C ASN A 7 7.79 -8.44 8.03
N THR A 8 6.99 -7.44 8.41
CA THR A 8 6.39 -6.52 7.43
C THR A 8 7.45 -5.59 6.83
N THR A 9 8.41 -5.14 7.64
CA THR A 9 9.58 -4.39 7.15
C THR A 9 10.40 -5.21 6.16
N HIS A 10 10.66 -6.48 6.44
CA HIS A 10 11.41 -7.35 5.54
C HIS A 10 10.71 -7.59 4.20
N LEU A 11 9.37 -7.70 4.19
CA LEU A 11 8.61 -7.76 2.93
C LEU A 11 8.79 -6.49 2.08
N GLN A 12 8.91 -5.32 2.71
CA GLN A 12 9.16 -4.06 2.01
C GLN A 12 10.59 -4.01 1.45
N GLU A 13 11.59 -4.46 2.21
CA GLU A 13 12.99 -4.58 1.76
C GLU A 13 13.08 -5.35 0.45
N ILE A 14 12.42 -6.51 0.38
CA ILE A 14 12.37 -7.37 -0.82
C ILE A 14 11.80 -6.63 -2.05
N ALA A 15 10.80 -5.78 -1.87
CA ALA A 15 10.23 -4.99 -2.97
C ALA A 15 11.19 -3.90 -3.45
N ILE A 16 11.85 -3.22 -2.50
CA ILE A 16 12.85 -2.18 -2.79
C ILE A 16 14.07 -2.76 -3.51
N GLU A 17 14.58 -3.92 -3.06
CA GLU A 17 15.68 -4.64 -3.73
C GLU A 17 15.35 -4.99 -5.18
N ARG A 18 14.06 -5.22 -5.48
CA ARG A 18 13.55 -5.47 -6.83
C ARG A 18 13.20 -4.20 -7.61
N GLN A 19 13.52 -3.03 -7.07
CA GLN A 19 13.22 -1.72 -7.67
C GLN A 19 11.72 -1.50 -7.94
N LEU A 20 10.87 -2.11 -7.11
CA LEU A 20 9.42 -1.92 -7.17
C LEU A 20 9.00 -0.84 -6.15
N PRO A 21 8.16 0.13 -6.54
CA PRO A 21 7.52 1.02 -5.58
C PRO A 21 6.77 0.22 -4.52
N SER A 22 6.94 0.55 -3.25
CA SER A 22 6.33 -0.18 -2.14
C SER A 22 5.84 0.75 -1.05
N TYR A 23 4.64 0.45 -0.54
CA TYR A 23 3.94 1.28 0.43
C TYR A 23 3.53 0.43 1.63
N HIS A 24 4.28 0.53 2.74
CA HIS A 24 3.92 -0.13 3.99
C HIS A 24 2.85 0.70 4.71
N ILE A 25 1.64 0.14 4.82
CA ILE A 25 0.53 0.70 5.58
C ILE A 25 0.12 -0.21 6.75
N ASP A 26 -0.30 0.40 7.86
CA ASP A 26 -0.81 -0.27 9.06
C ASP A 26 -2.35 -0.41 9.07
N SER A 27 -3.06 0.39 8.26
CA SER A 27 -4.52 0.42 8.14
C SER A 27 -4.97 0.85 6.75
N VAL A 28 -6.18 0.46 6.34
CA VAL A 28 -6.82 0.90 5.08
C VAL A 28 -7.02 2.42 5.03
N ASN A 29 -7.18 3.08 6.18
CA ASN A 29 -7.38 4.53 6.27
C ASN A 29 -6.18 5.36 5.79
N ARG A 30 -5.01 4.71 5.66
CA ARG A 30 -3.80 5.33 5.12
C ARG A 30 -3.88 5.57 3.61
N ILE A 31 -4.78 4.86 2.92
CA ILE A 31 -5.10 5.12 1.52
C ILE A 31 -6.06 6.32 1.47
N ILE A 32 -5.50 7.52 1.27
CA ILE A 32 -6.23 8.78 1.34
C ILE A 32 -7.05 8.99 0.06
N SER A 33 -6.44 8.80 -1.10
CA SER A 33 -7.09 8.97 -2.41
C SER A 33 -6.36 8.18 -3.50
N ALA A 34 -6.82 8.30 -4.76
CA ALA A 34 -6.11 7.72 -5.91
C ALA A 34 -4.75 8.41 -6.18
N ASP A 35 -4.54 9.64 -5.69
CA ASP A 35 -3.24 10.32 -5.80
C ASP A 35 -2.39 10.12 -4.54
N GLU A 36 -2.98 10.11 -3.35
CA GLU A 36 -2.25 10.19 -2.08
C GLU A 36 -2.37 8.92 -1.23
N ILE A 37 -1.23 8.46 -0.72
CA ILE A 37 -1.15 7.39 0.28
C ILE A 37 -0.18 7.81 1.38
N GLU A 38 -0.59 7.64 2.62
CA GLU A 38 0.30 7.79 3.77
C GLU A 38 0.95 6.44 4.06
N HIS A 39 2.27 6.35 4.07
CA HIS A 39 2.95 5.08 4.28
C HIS A 39 4.24 5.28 5.05
N LYS A 40 4.79 4.18 5.58
CA LYS A 40 6.12 4.17 6.17
C LYS A 40 7.13 3.75 5.10
N PRO A 41 8.05 4.62 4.66
CA PRO A 41 9.18 4.19 3.85
C PRO A 41 10.17 3.40 4.70
N LEU A 42 11.00 2.60 4.03
CA LEU A 42 11.98 1.77 4.71
C LEU A 42 12.95 2.65 5.53
N HIS A 43 13.09 2.33 6.82
CA HIS A 43 13.92 3.05 7.80
C HIS A 43 13.63 4.56 7.94
N GLN A 44 12.44 5.00 7.54
CA GLN A 44 12.02 6.40 7.65
C GLN A 44 10.74 6.53 8.46
N GLU A 45 10.43 7.77 8.82
CA GLU A 45 9.15 8.14 9.42
C GLU A 45 8.03 8.10 8.36
N VAL A 46 6.80 8.04 8.85
CA VAL A 46 5.61 8.02 7.99
C VAL A 46 5.56 9.29 7.14
N GLU A 47 5.33 9.14 5.84
CA GLU A 47 5.20 10.23 4.88
C GLU A 47 4.01 10.02 3.95
N VAL A 48 3.63 11.07 3.23
CA VAL A 48 2.60 11.00 2.19
C VAL A 48 3.28 10.93 0.82
N ALA A 49 3.05 9.81 0.12
CA ALA A 49 3.45 9.65 -1.27
C ALA A 49 2.32 10.05 -2.22
N ARG A 50 2.69 10.69 -3.34
CA ARG A 50 1.80 11.05 -4.45
C ARG A 50 1.95 10.10 -5.63
N ASN A 51 0.96 10.07 -6.52
CA ASN A 51 0.93 9.22 -7.72
C ASN A 51 1.23 7.73 -7.42
N TRP A 52 0.78 7.24 -6.26
CA TRP A 52 1.00 5.85 -5.85
C TRP A 52 0.13 4.86 -6.63
N LEU A 53 -1.02 5.33 -7.13
CA LEU A 53 -1.98 4.56 -7.90
C LEU A 53 -2.17 5.20 -9.30
N PRO A 54 -1.18 5.08 -10.20
CA PRO A 54 -1.18 5.76 -11.50
C PRO A 54 -2.37 5.32 -12.36
N SER A 55 -2.85 6.18 -13.26
CA SER A 55 -4.00 5.90 -14.13
C SER A 55 -3.72 4.77 -15.14
N GLY A 56 -4.80 4.25 -15.75
CA GLY A 56 -4.70 3.15 -16.72
C GLY A 56 -4.58 1.75 -16.08
N SER A 57 -4.27 0.77 -16.93
CA SER A 57 -4.10 -0.63 -16.53
C SER A 57 -2.74 -0.82 -15.87
N ILE A 58 -2.75 -1.30 -14.62
CA ILE A 58 -1.57 -1.52 -13.81
C ILE A 58 -1.68 -2.86 -13.08
N VAL A 59 -0.54 -3.37 -12.61
CA VAL A 59 -0.48 -4.54 -11.75
C VAL A 59 -0.06 -4.10 -10.36
N VAL A 60 -0.87 -4.41 -9.35
CA VAL A 60 -0.59 -4.11 -7.95
C VAL A 60 -0.38 -5.42 -7.20
N GLY A 61 0.80 -5.58 -6.58
CA GLY A 61 1.05 -6.67 -5.65
C GLY A 61 0.60 -6.29 -4.25
N VAL A 62 -0.23 -7.11 -3.62
CA VAL A 62 -0.67 -6.92 -2.22
C VAL A 62 -0.16 -8.10 -1.40
N THR A 63 0.48 -7.79 -0.28
CA THR A 63 0.97 -8.77 0.69
C THR A 63 0.80 -8.21 2.10
N SER A 64 0.91 -9.06 3.12
CA SER A 64 0.81 -8.68 4.51
C SER A 64 1.78 -9.49 5.37
N GLY A 65 2.21 -8.90 6.50
CA GLY A 65 2.95 -9.64 7.51
C GLY A 65 2.06 -10.66 8.22
N ALA A 66 2.65 -11.73 8.74
CA ALA A 66 1.95 -12.89 9.32
C ALA A 66 0.90 -12.57 10.41
N SER A 67 1.01 -11.42 11.09
CA SER A 67 0.09 -10.98 12.13
C SER A 67 -1.05 -10.08 11.63
N THR A 68 -1.21 -9.93 10.32
CA THR A 68 -2.24 -9.07 9.73
C THR A 68 -3.47 -9.91 9.37
N PRO A 69 -4.67 -9.61 9.91
CA PRO A 69 -5.88 -10.36 9.58
C PRO A 69 -6.23 -10.26 8.09
N ASP A 70 -6.73 -11.35 7.50
CA ASP A 70 -7.14 -11.41 6.08
C ASP A 70 -8.15 -10.32 5.73
N ARG A 71 -9.08 -10.01 6.65
CA ARG A 71 -10.06 -8.94 6.48
C ARG A 71 -9.40 -7.58 6.16
N VAL A 72 -8.27 -7.26 6.80
CA VAL A 72 -7.57 -5.99 6.56
C VAL A 72 -6.98 -5.96 5.15
N VAL A 73 -6.51 -7.12 4.66
CA VAL A 73 -6.00 -7.26 3.28
C VAL A 73 -7.15 -7.11 2.28
N GLU A 74 -8.30 -7.74 2.55
CA GLU A 74 -9.52 -7.60 1.76
C GLU A 74 -9.99 -6.14 1.67
N ASP A 75 -10.06 -5.44 2.81
CA ASP A 75 -10.45 -4.03 2.87
C ASP A 75 -9.52 -3.14 2.02
N VAL A 76 -8.20 -3.41 2.03
CA VAL A 76 -7.22 -2.71 1.19
C VAL A 76 -7.45 -2.98 -0.30
N ILE A 77 -7.67 -4.24 -0.68
CA ILE A 77 -7.94 -4.63 -2.07
C ILE A 77 -9.23 -3.93 -2.57
N ASN A 78 -10.29 -3.98 -1.79
CA ASN A 78 -11.56 -3.31 -2.11
C ASN A 78 -11.38 -1.80 -2.26
N LYS A 79 -10.59 -1.17 -1.37
CA LYS A 79 -10.30 0.27 -1.46
C LYS A 79 -9.56 0.64 -2.73
N ILE A 80 -8.58 -0.16 -3.15
CA ILE A 80 -7.85 0.05 -4.42
C ILE A 80 -8.81 -0.03 -5.61
N PHE A 81 -9.71 -1.00 -5.64
CA PHE A 81 -10.71 -1.13 -6.70
C PHE A 81 -11.69 0.05 -6.74
N GLU A 82 -12.20 0.48 -5.58
CA GLU A 82 -13.09 1.66 -5.48
C GLU A 82 -12.44 2.91 -6.09
N LEU A 83 -11.17 3.16 -5.75
CA LEU A 83 -10.41 4.30 -6.26
C LEU A 83 -10.13 4.20 -7.76
N LYS A 84 -9.82 2.99 -8.27
CA LYS A 84 -9.61 2.76 -9.70
C LYS A 84 -10.88 2.93 -10.53
N ILE A 85 -12.02 2.44 -10.05
CA ILE A 85 -13.30 2.58 -10.76
C ILE A 85 -13.69 4.06 -10.84
N THR A 86 -13.56 4.78 -9.73
CA THR A 86 -13.89 6.21 -9.66
C THR A 86 -12.99 7.05 -10.57
N ALA A 87 -11.69 6.73 -10.65
CA ALA A 87 -10.73 7.46 -11.49
C ALA A 87 -10.93 7.23 -13.00
N VAL A 88 -11.63 6.17 -13.42
CA VAL A 88 -11.95 5.90 -14.84
C VAL A 88 -13.29 6.52 -15.26
N ALA A 89 -14.16 6.88 -14.31
CA ALA A 89 -15.50 7.39 -14.56
C ALA A 89 -15.57 8.92 -14.83
N VAL A 90 -14.42 9.58 -15.00
CA VAL A 90 -14.28 11.02 -15.28
C VAL A 90 -13.54 11.22 -16.59
#